data_AF-A0A942ZTP8-F1
#
_entry.id   AF-A0A942ZTP8-F1
#
_cell.length_a   1.000
_cell.length_b   1.000
_cell.length_c   1.000
_cell.angle_alpha   90.00
_cell.angle_beta   90.00
_cell.angle_gamma   90.00
#
_symmetry.space_group_name_H-M   'P 1'
#
loop_
_entity.id
_entity.type
_entity.pdbx_description
1 polymer ?
#
loop_
_entity_poly.entity_id
_entity_poly.type
_entity_poly.pdbx_seq_one_letter_code
_entity_poly.pdbx_strand_id
1 'polypeptide(L)'
;MVKNDIESLYTDLCNIYEYEEYTEGSVTKHREIKKYSNIKCRISYSTGSIFNKRNTNEEYTDAYKLKENIKLFLPTNIKVKEGSKFEVTHNGAVIVYCKSSAPAVYNNHIEIYLDNYKEWA
;
A
#
# COMPACT_ATOMS: atom_id res chain seq x y z
N MET A 1 -10.97 -22.52 20.01
CA MET A 1 -11.14 -21.65 18.83
C MET A 1 -9.77 -21.10 18.49
N VAL A 2 -9.08 -21.68 17.50
CA VAL A 2 -7.75 -21.22 17.10
C VAL A 2 -7.96 -19.89 16.39
N LYS A 3 -7.63 -18.78 17.06
CA LYS A 3 -7.43 -17.51 16.36
C LYS A 3 -6.21 -17.74 15.47
N ASN A 4 -6.43 -18.00 14.18
CA ASN A 4 -5.40 -17.87 13.17
C ASN A 4 -5.06 -16.38 13.08
N ASP A 5 -4.18 -15.96 13.98
CA ASP A 5 -3.82 -14.56 14.14
C ASP A 5 -2.83 -14.21 13.04
N ILE A 6 -3.33 -13.62 11.96
CA ILE A 6 -2.51 -13.18 10.83
C ILE A 6 -1.42 -12.20 11.28
N GLU A 7 -1.62 -11.52 12.41
CA GLU A 7 -0.64 -10.65 13.05
C GLU A 7 0.61 -11.41 13.52
N SER A 8 0.51 -12.72 13.77
CA SER A 8 1.69 -13.56 14.07
C SER A 8 2.69 -13.65 12.91
N LEU A 9 2.22 -13.34 11.69
CA LEU A 9 3.03 -13.31 10.48
C LEU A 9 3.62 -11.92 10.20
N TYR A 10 3.43 -10.95 11.09
CA TYR A 10 3.93 -9.59 10.91
C TYR A 10 5.40 -9.51 11.29
N THR A 11 6.26 -9.80 10.31
CA THR A 11 7.72 -9.77 10.43
C THR A 11 8.33 -8.45 9.98
N ASP A 12 7.54 -7.57 9.38
CA ASP A 12 7.99 -6.31 8.78
C ASP A 12 7.57 -5.10 9.63
N LEU A 13 8.18 -3.95 9.35
CA LEU A 13 7.81 -2.67 9.96
C LEU A 13 7.36 -1.68 8.89
N CYS A 14 6.31 -0.91 9.20
CA CYS A 14 5.81 0.13 8.31
C CYS A 14 5.70 1.48 9.03
N ASN A 15 6.25 2.51 8.39
CA ASN A 15 5.91 3.90 8.66
C ASN A 15 4.89 4.38 7.63
N ILE A 16 3.86 5.08 8.10
CA ILE A 16 2.79 5.61 7.23
C ILE A 16 2.81 7.12 7.32
N TYR A 17 2.85 7.75 6.16
CA TYR A 17 2.87 9.18 6.01
C TYR A 17 1.61 9.66 5.29
N GLU A 18 1.03 10.75 5.79
CA GLU A 18 -0.10 11.43 5.17
C GLU A 18 0.34 12.83 4.73
N TYR A 19 -0.33 13.39 3.73
CA TYR A 19 -0.15 14.78 3.34
C TYR A 19 -1.21 15.64 4.02
N GLU A 20 -0.78 16.72 4.66
CA GLU A 20 -1.68 17.73 5.21
C GLU A 20 -1.40 19.10 4.61
N GLU A 21 -2.47 19.85 4.41
CA GLU A 21 -2.41 21.24 4.01
C GLU A 21 -2.08 22.11 5.21
N TYR A 22 -1.19 23.08 5.01
CA TYR A 22 -0.92 24.14 5.96
C TYR A 22 -0.83 25.48 5.22
N THR A 23 -1.25 26.54 5.90
CA THR A 23 -1.18 27.89 5.35
C THR A 23 0.05 28.59 5.90
N GLU A 24 0.90 29.09 5.01
CA GLU A 24 2.02 29.97 5.36
C GLU A 24 1.79 31.34 4.71
N GLY A 25 1.39 32.31 5.54
CA GLY A 25 0.94 33.62 5.05
C GLY A 25 -0.34 33.50 4.22
N SER A 26 -0.24 33.82 2.93
CA SER A 26 -1.36 33.72 1.97
C SER A 26 -1.26 32.51 1.04
N VAL A 27 -0.30 31.61 1.27
CA VAL A 27 -0.04 30.45 0.41
C VAL A 27 -0.42 29.16 1.13
N THR A 28 -1.29 28.36 0.50
CA THR A 28 -1.55 26.98 0.93
C THR A 28 -0.43 26.08 0.41
N LYS A 29 0.21 25.35 1.30
CA LYS A 29 1.28 24.38 1.02
C LYS A 29 0.88 23.01 1.56
N HIS A 30 1.56 21.98 1.08
CA HIS A 30 1.40 20.61 1.59
C HIS A 30 2.68 20.20 2.31
N ARG A 31 2.53 19.49 3.42
CA ARG A 31 3.65 18.82 4.08
C ARG A 31 3.32 17.38 4.37
N GLU A 32 4.35 16.56 4.33
CA GLU A 32 4.26 15.17 4.73
C GLU A 32 4.35 15.07 6.26
N ILE A 33 3.43 14.33 6.86
CA ILE A 33 3.43 14.01 8.29
C ILE A 33 3.53 12.51 8.50
N LYS A 34 4.44 12.07 9.37
CA LYS A 34 4.51 10.68 9.82
C LYS A 34 3.34 10.41 10.77
N LYS A 35 2.29 9.77 10.26
CA LYS A 35 1.06 9.52 11.00
C LYS A 35 1.19 8.32 11.92
N TYR A 36 1.86 7.26 11.46
CA TYR A 36 2.15 6.07 12.25
C TYR A 36 3.60 5.65 12.06
N SER A 37 4.22 5.13 13.11
CA SER A 37 5.63 4.76 13.12
C SER A 37 5.82 3.32 13.59
N ASN A 38 6.71 2.57 12.92
CA ASN A 38 7.13 1.22 13.26
C ASN A 38 5.96 0.26 13.54
N ILE A 39 4.90 0.34 12.73
CA ILE A 39 3.78 -0.58 12.85
C ILE A 39 4.26 -1.96 12.38
N LYS A 40 4.01 -3.00 13.18
CA LYS A 40 4.20 -4.38 12.74
C LYS A 40 3.24 -4.67 11.59
N CYS A 41 3.78 -5.13 10.48
CA CYS A 41 3.01 -5.44 9.28
C CYS A 41 3.59 -6.67 8.58
N ARG A 42 2.93 -7.09 7.51
CA ARG A 42 3.48 -8.04 6.55
C ARG A 42 3.32 -7.49 5.14
N ILE A 43 4.39 -7.48 4.37
CA ILE A 43 4.32 -7.27 2.92
C ILE A 43 4.33 -8.60 2.18
N SER A 44 3.51 -8.73 1.16
CA SER A 44 3.45 -9.91 0.29
C SER A 44 3.55 -9.47 -1.15
N TYR A 45 4.40 -10.17 -1.89
CA TYR A 45 4.55 -10.00 -3.33
C TYR A 45 3.95 -11.22 -4.02
N SER A 46 3.06 -11.00 -4.97
CA SER A 46 2.66 -12.05 -5.91
C SER A 46 2.79 -11.56 -7.34
N THR A 47 3.35 -12.43 -8.18
CA THR A 47 3.32 -12.26 -9.62
C THR A 47 2.02 -12.89 -10.12
N GLY A 48 1.18 -12.09 -10.76
CA GLY A 48 -0.05 -12.56 -11.39
C GLY A 48 -0.19 -11.94 -12.78
N SER A 49 -0.56 -12.75 -13.77
CA SER A 49 -1.08 -12.21 -15.03
C SER A 49 -2.46 -11.63 -14.76
N ILE A 50 -2.59 -10.31 -14.76
CA ILE A 50 -3.91 -9.71 -14.93
C ILE A 50 -4.28 -9.93 -16.40
N PHE A 51 -5.18 -10.89 -16.64
CA PHE A 51 -5.95 -10.89 -17.88
C PHE A 51 -6.79 -9.63 -17.85
N ASN A 52 -6.41 -8.60 -18.60
CA ASN A 52 -7.35 -7.57 -19.02
C ASN A 52 -8.36 -8.29 -19.92
N LYS A 53 -9.38 -8.90 -19.32
CA LYS A 53 -10.47 -9.52 -20.05
C LYS A 53 -11.30 -8.38 -20.64
N ARG A 54 -10.84 -7.82 -21.76
CA ARG A 54 -11.64 -6.95 -22.60
C ARG A 54 -12.61 -7.84 -23.36
N ASN A 55 -13.90 -7.48 -23.33
CA ASN A 55 -14.95 -8.24 -24.00
C ASN A 55 -14.59 -8.42 -25.50
N THR A 56 -14.67 -9.69 -25.94
CA THR A 56 -14.87 -10.21 -27.30
C THR A 56 -14.57 -9.27 -28.49
N ASN A 57 -13.58 -9.70 -29.29
CA ASN A 57 -13.38 -9.43 -30.74
C ASN A 57 -12.41 -8.32 -31.20
N GLU A 58 -11.39 -7.94 -30.44
CA GLU A 58 -10.33 -7.06 -30.96
C GLU A 58 -8.94 -7.68 -30.80
N GLU A 59 -8.13 -7.55 -31.86
CA GLU A 59 -6.77 -8.10 -32.02
C GLU A 59 -5.89 -7.92 -30.78
N TYR A 60 -5.10 -8.96 -30.49
CA TYR A 60 -4.10 -8.98 -29.43
C TYR A 60 -3.09 -7.85 -29.63
N THR A 61 -3.24 -6.77 -28.87
CA THR A 61 -2.23 -5.72 -28.79
C THR A 61 -1.28 -6.01 -27.62
N ASP A 62 0.01 -6.05 -27.92
CA ASP A 62 1.16 -6.33 -27.06
C ASP A 62 1.23 -5.45 -25.79
N ALA A 63 0.47 -5.78 -24.75
CA ALA A 63 0.72 -5.23 -23.43
C ALA A 63 0.32 -6.21 -22.32
N TYR A 64 0.97 -7.38 -22.30
CA TYR A 64 1.04 -8.22 -21.09
C TYR A 64 1.87 -7.48 -20.03
N LYS A 65 1.29 -6.47 -19.36
CA LYS A 65 1.91 -5.90 -18.17
C LYS A 65 1.70 -6.87 -17.03
N LEU A 66 2.73 -7.66 -16.73
CA LEU A 66 2.88 -8.33 -15.43
C LEU A 66 2.80 -7.24 -14.36
N LYS A 67 1.62 -7.03 -13.77
CA LYS A 67 1.47 -6.12 -12.63
C LYS A 67 1.83 -6.91 -11.39
N GLU A 68 2.93 -6.55 -10.74
CA GLU A 68 3.25 -7.06 -9.41
C GLU A 68 2.10 -6.69 -8.47
N ASN A 69 1.48 -7.70 -7.86
CA ASN A 69 0.47 -7.48 -6.84
C ASN A 69 1.19 -7.38 -5.51
N ILE A 70 1.48 -6.15 -5.10
CA ILE A 70 2.07 -5.86 -3.79
C ILE A 70 0.92 -5.63 -2.82
N LYS A 71 0.84 -6.47 -1.80
CA LYS A 71 -0.21 -6.39 -0.76
C LYS A 71 0.43 -6.19 0.60
N LEU A 72 -0.04 -5.17 1.31
CA LEU A 72 0.33 -4.86 2.68
C LEU A 72 -0.79 -5.27 3.63
N PHE A 73 -0.41 -5.98 4.70
CA PHE A 73 -1.30 -6.38 5.79
C PHE A 73 -0.99 -5.55 7.03
N LEU A 74 -2.02 -4.91 7.60
CA LEU A 74 -1.92 -4.03 8.76
C LEU A 74 -2.95 -4.42 9.85
N PRO A 75 -2.69 -4.05 11.12
CA PRO A 75 -3.68 -4.19 12.20
C PRO A 75 -4.94 -3.34 11.95
N THR A 76 -6.09 -3.75 12.50
CA THR A 76 -7.39 -3.10 12.27
C THR A 76 -7.55 -1.71 12.89
N ASN A 77 -6.69 -1.34 13.84
CA ASN A 77 -6.68 -0.01 14.45
C ASN A 77 -6.01 1.07 13.56
N ILE A 78 -5.37 0.67 12.45
CA ILE A 78 -4.70 1.60 11.55
C ILE A 78 -5.69 2.16 10.53
N LYS A 79 -5.86 3.48 10.53
CA LYS A 79 -6.70 4.19 9.56
C LYS A 79 -5.81 4.93 8.56
N VAL A 80 -5.94 4.60 7.27
CA VAL A 80 -5.07 5.12 6.21
C VAL A 80 -5.87 5.89 5.16
N LYS A 81 -5.54 7.17 4.97
CA LYS A 81 -6.14 8.03 3.94
C LYS A 81 -5.69 7.66 2.52
N GLU A 82 -6.47 8.04 1.53
CA GLU A 82 -6.01 8.04 0.13
C GLU A 82 -4.77 8.93 -0.05
N GLY A 83 -3.90 8.56 -0.99
CA GLY A 83 -2.63 9.26 -1.21
C GLY A 83 -1.57 9.05 -0.13
N SER A 84 -1.80 8.19 0.88
CA SER A 84 -0.79 7.90 1.90
C SER A 84 0.43 7.21 1.30
N LYS A 85 1.60 7.56 1.84
CA LYS A 85 2.89 6.94 1.53
C LYS A 85 3.24 5.91 2.60
N PHE A 86 3.75 4.76 2.18
CA PHE A 86 4.18 3.68 3.07
C PHE A 86 5.66 3.44 2.88
N GLU A 87 6.41 3.47 3.98
CA GLU A 87 7.81 3.10 4.03
C GLU A 87 7.88 1.77 4.78
N VAL A 88 8.16 0.69 4.06
CA VAL A 88 8.17 -0.68 4.60
C VAL A 88 9.62 -1.13 4.74
N THR A 89 9.99 -1.56 5.95
CA THR A 89 11.24 -2.26 6.22
C THR A 89 10.99 -3.77 6.15
N HIS A 90 11.53 -4.41 5.13
CA HIS A 90 11.42 -5.85 4.87
C HIS A 90 12.81 -6.46 4.69
N ASN A 91 13.16 -7.46 5.49
CA ASN A 91 14.47 -8.12 5.45
C ASN A 91 15.67 -7.16 5.47
N GLY A 92 15.57 -6.06 6.22
CA GLY A 92 16.62 -5.04 6.34
C GLY A 92 16.66 -4.01 5.20
N ALA A 93 15.85 -4.19 4.15
CA ALA A 93 15.69 -3.20 3.08
C ALA A 93 14.49 -2.30 3.37
N VAL A 94 14.62 -1.00 3.05
CA VAL A 94 13.53 -0.03 3.14
C VAL A 94 13.02 0.25 1.73
N ILE A 95 11.72 0.07 1.49
CA ILE A 95 11.07 0.30 0.21
C ILE A 95 9.86 1.22 0.42
N VAL A 96 9.66 2.16 -0.51
CA VAL A 96 8.59 3.15 -0.45
C VAL A 96 7.49 2.82 -1.46
N TYR A 97 6.24 2.89 -1.01
CA TYR A 97 5.04 2.60 -1.78
C TYR A 97 4.00 3.70 -1.65
N CYS A 98 3.07 3.76 -2.60
CA CYS A 98 1.83 4.52 -2.49
C CYS A 98 0.60 3.60 -2.45
N LYS A 99 -0.46 4.06 -1.78
CA LYS A 99 -1.75 3.38 -1.76
C LYS A 99 -2.33 3.31 -3.17
N SER A 100 -2.60 2.10 -3.69
CA SER A 100 -3.19 1.93 -5.03
C SER A 100 -4.71 1.72 -5.03
N SER A 101 -5.28 1.36 -3.88
CA SER A 101 -6.73 1.08 -3.75
C SER A 101 -7.26 1.33 -2.35
N ALA A 102 -8.58 1.35 -2.20
CA ALA A 102 -9.24 1.39 -0.91
C ALA A 102 -8.87 0.15 -0.05
N PRO A 103 -8.70 0.29 1.28
CA PRO A 103 -8.36 -0.83 2.14
C PRO A 103 -9.51 -1.84 2.22
N ALA A 104 -9.20 -3.13 2.13
CA ALA A 104 -10.14 -4.19 2.48
C ALA A 104 -10.01 -4.48 3.98
N VAL A 105 -11.09 -4.26 4.74
CA VAL A 105 -11.09 -4.38 6.20
C VAL A 105 -11.72 -5.71 6.61
N TYR A 106 -10.99 -6.50 7.39
CA TYR A 106 -11.43 -7.74 8.00
C TYR A 106 -11.44 -7.62 9.52
N ASN A 107 -11.99 -8.62 10.21
CA ASN A 107 -12.10 -8.61 11.67
C ASN A 107 -10.75 -8.58 12.40
N ASN A 108 -9.69 -9.10 11.77
CA ASN A 108 -8.36 -9.26 12.38
C ASN A 108 -7.23 -8.54 11.62
N HIS A 109 -7.49 -7.97 10.45
CA HIS A 109 -6.49 -7.20 9.70
C HIS A 109 -7.12 -6.31 8.63
N ILE A 110 -6.30 -5.45 8.07
CA ILE A 110 -6.58 -4.64 6.89
C ILE A 110 -5.62 -5.07 5.79
N GLU A 111 -6.13 -5.25 4.57
CA GLU A 111 -5.32 -5.45 3.38
C GLU A 111 -5.33 -4.17 2.52
N ILE A 112 -4.17 -3.78 2.03
CA ILE A 112 -4.01 -2.63 1.13
C ILE A 112 -3.18 -3.08 -0.06
N TYR A 113 -3.67 -2.89 -1.28
CA TYR A 113 -2.82 -3.00 -2.46
C TYR A 113 -1.97 -1.74 -2.61
N LEU A 114 -0.72 -1.96 -3.00
CA LEU A 114 0.30 -0.93 -3.14
C LEU A 114 0.79 -0.88 -4.59
N ASP A 115 1.19 0.31 -5.03
CA ASP A 115 2.02 0.50 -6.20
C ASP A 115 3.39 1.01 -5.75
N ASN A 116 4.44 0.73 -6.54
CA ASN A 116 5.76 1.30 -6.31
C ASN A 116 5.68 2.82 -6.31
N TYR A 117 6.29 3.46 -5.30
CA TYR A 117 6.33 4.91 -5.26
C TYR A 117 7.20 5.42 -6.41
N LYS A 118 6.60 6.18 -7.32
CA LYS A 118 7.32 6.91 -8.35
C LYS A 118 7.38 8.35 -7.91
N GLU A 119 8.58 8.85 -7.65
CA GLU A 119 8.77 10.29 -7.61
C GLU A 119 8.41 10.84 -8.99
N TRP A 120 7.53 11.82 -9.05
CA TRP A 120 7.34 12.59 -10.28
C TRP A 120 8.65 13.33 -10.56
N ALA A 121 9.32 12.98 -11.66
CA ALA A 121 10.43 13.72 -12.22
C ALA A 121 9.93 14.95 -12.97
#